data_AF-T0TH27-F1
#
_entry.id   AF-T0TH27-F1
#
_cell.length_a   1.000
_cell.length_b   1.000
_cell.length_c   1.000
_cell.angle_alpha   90.00
_cell.angle_beta   90.00
_cell.angle_gamma   90.00
#
_symmetry.space_group_name_H-M   'P 1'
#
loop_
_entity.id
_entity.type
_entity.pdbx_description
1 polymer ?
#
loop_
_entity_poly.entity_id
_entity_poly.type
_entity_poly.pdbx_seq_one_letter_code
_entity_poly.pdbx_strand_id
1 'polypeptide(L)'
;MDKSLTALLDRKETVLAKIEAQGKLTDQLRTAIEAAEKLADVEELYLPYKEKRRTKATIAREAGLFPLARLILQNSPNLQAEAEKLTSEAFPTADKALVGAVDILVEAFSEDNSLRSWTYNEIWKNSDITSTLKDQSLDEKEIFKIYYDFEDKVSKLQGYRTLALNRGEKLGVIKVAFKHNLEKMHRFYSARFKQKMIISRKSSTNLSRRKSFQPWSAVSVVS
;
A
#
# COMPACT_ATOMS: atom_id res chain seq x y z
N MET A 1 -15.62 -22.18 -25.17
CA MET A 1 -15.75 -20.80 -25.70
C MET A 1 -14.58 -19.98 -25.20
N ASP A 2 -14.02 -19.18 -26.10
CA ASP A 2 -12.64 -18.70 -26.06
C ASP A 2 -12.43 -17.59 -25.02
N LYS A 3 -11.82 -17.95 -23.88
CA LYS A 3 -11.64 -17.08 -22.70
C LYS A 3 -10.88 -15.79 -23.02
N SER A 4 -10.04 -15.81 -24.07
CA SER A 4 -9.29 -14.66 -24.55
C SER A 4 -10.18 -13.61 -25.24
N LEU A 5 -11.17 -14.06 -26.03
CA LEU A 5 -12.08 -13.18 -26.74
C LEU A 5 -13.03 -12.45 -25.78
N THR A 6 -13.54 -13.17 -24.77
CA THR A 6 -14.38 -12.58 -23.72
C THR A 6 -13.61 -11.52 -22.93
N ALA A 7 -12.35 -11.82 -22.54
CA ALA A 7 -11.54 -10.87 -21.78
C ALA A 7 -11.22 -9.58 -22.55
N LEU A 8 -11.03 -9.66 -23.88
CA LEU A 8 -10.81 -8.48 -24.71
C LEU A 8 -12.07 -7.61 -24.82
N LEU A 9 -13.22 -8.22 -25.07
CA LEU A 9 -14.51 -7.52 -25.19
C LEU A 9 -14.88 -6.82 -23.87
N ASP A 10 -14.83 -7.56 -22.75
CA ASP A 10 -15.08 -7.01 -21.41
C ASP A 10 -14.16 -5.82 -21.12
N ARG A 11 -12.90 -5.92 -21.56
CA ARG A 11 -11.91 -4.86 -21.34
C ARG A 11 -12.19 -3.62 -22.18
N LYS A 12 -12.55 -3.77 -23.45
CA LYS A 12 -12.97 -2.66 -24.33
C LYS A 12 -14.14 -1.90 -23.74
N GLU A 13 -15.19 -2.63 -23.33
CA GLU A 13 -16.39 -2.03 -22.72
C GLU A 13 -16.04 -1.24 -21.45
N THR A 14 -15.23 -1.85 -20.57
CA THR A 14 -14.76 -1.19 -19.34
C THR A 14 -13.98 0.10 -19.63
N VAL A 15 -13.13 0.09 -20.66
CA VAL A 15 -12.32 1.25 -21.04
C VAL A 15 -13.19 2.35 -21.64
N LEU A 16 -14.10 2.02 -22.56
CA LEU A 16 -15.03 2.98 -23.17
C LEU A 16 -15.87 3.68 -22.10
N ALA A 17 -16.49 2.91 -21.19
CA ALA A 17 -17.30 3.46 -20.10
C ALA A 17 -16.51 4.42 -19.21
N LYS A 18 -15.22 4.12 -18.94
CA LYS A 18 -14.37 5.00 -18.13
C LYS A 18 -13.99 6.30 -18.84
N ILE A 19 -13.68 6.23 -20.13
CA ILE A 19 -13.34 7.43 -20.91
C ILE A 19 -14.58 8.31 -21.12
N GLU A 20 -15.74 7.68 -21.32
CA GLU A 20 -17.03 8.36 -21.43
C GLU A 20 -17.44 9.06 -20.13
N ALA A 21 -17.26 8.40 -18.98
CA ALA A 21 -17.49 9.01 -17.66
C ALA A 21 -16.60 10.25 -17.39
N GLN A 22 -15.44 10.35 -18.05
CA GLN A 22 -14.57 11.52 -17.99
C GLN A 22 -14.97 12.62 -18.99
N GLY A 23 -15.97 12.39 -19.86
CA GLY A 23 -16.38 13.29 -20.93
C GLY A 23 -15.34 13.46 -22.03
N LYS A 24 -14.40 12.52 -22.15
CA LYS A 24 -13.26 12.59 -23.09
C LYS A 24 -13.37 11.62 -24.27
N LEU A 25 -14.48 10.88 -24.38
CA LEU A 25 -14.68 9.91 -25.43
C LEU A 25 -15.06 10.62 -26.73
N THR A 26 -14.15 10.61 -27.70
CA THR A 26 -14.42 11.08 -29.06
C THR A 26 -14.81 9.90 -29.96
N ASP A 27 -15.53 10.17 -31.04
CA ASP A 27 -15.93 9.12 -32.00
C ASP A 27 -14.72 8.41 -32.63
N GLN A 28 -13.63 9.16 -32.88
CA GLN A 28 -12.36 8.60 -33.36
C GLN A 28 -11.75 7.63 -32.35
N LEU A 29 -11.77 7.99 -31.06
CA LEU A 29 -11.21 7.15 -29.99
C LEU A 29 -12.08 5.91 -29.73
N ARG A 30 -13.41 6.06 -29.78
CA ARG A 30 -14.36 4.94 -29.71
C ARG A 30 -14.06 3.93 -30.81
N THR A 31 -13.96 4.40 -32.05
CA THR A 31 -13.65 3.57 -33.22
C THR A 31 -12.29 2.86 -33.08
N ALA A 32 -11.26 3.57 -32.60
CA ALA A 32 -9.94 2.99 -32.38
C ALA A 32 -9.94 1.87 -31.31
N ILE A 33 -10.69 2.04 -30.22
CA ILE A 33 -10.81 1.04 -29.15
C ILE A 33 -11.62 -0.18 -29.60
N GLU A 34 -12.70 0.04 -30.35
CA GLU A 34 -13.51 -1.05 -30.90
C GLU A 34 -12.75 -1.88 -31.95
N ALA A 35 -11.91 -1.22 -32.76
CA ALA A 35 -11.07 -1.87 -33.77
C ALA A 35 -9.83 -2.60 -33.20
N ALA A 36 -9.45 -2.35 -31.95
CA ALA A 36 -8.25 -2.96 -31.35
C ALA A 36 -8.35 -4.49 -31.26
N GLU A 37 -7.41 -5.23 -31.85
CA GLU A 37 -7.46 -6.70 -31.89
C GLU A 37 -6.78 -7.36 -30.68
N LYS A 38 -5.92 -6.61 -29.97
CA LYS A 38 -5.16 -7.11 -28.82
C LYS A 38 -5.43 -6.27 -27.58
N LEU A 39 -5.34 -6.93 -26.43
CA LEU A 39 -5.54 -6.28 -25.14
C LEU A 39 -4.47 -5.20 -24.87
N ALA A 40 -3.25 -5.38 -25.40
CA ALA A 40 -2.19 -4.39 -25.30
C ALA A 40 -2.56 -3.06 -26.00
N ASP A 41 -3.15 -3.13 -27.20
CA ASP A 41 -3.54 -1.95 -27.98
C ASP A 41 -4.63 -1.16 -27.25
N VAL A 42 -5.59 -1.86 -26.63
CA VAL A 42 -6.62 -1.26 -25.76
C VAL A 42 -5.99 -0.55 -24.55
N GLU A 43 -4.98 -1.15 -23.92
CA GLU A 43 -4.28 -0.53 -22.79
C GLU A 43 -3.48 0.72 -23.21
N GLU A 44 -2.88 0.72 -24.39
CA GLU A 44 -2.13 1.87 -24.91
C GLU A 44 -3.07 3.05 -25.19
N LEU A 45 -4.19 2.81 -25.87
CA LEU A 45 -5.22 3.83 -26.11
C LEU A 45 -5.83 4.35 -24.80
N TYR A 46 -5.97 3.49 -23.80
CA TYR A 46 -6.50 3.89 -22.49
C TYR A 46 -5.47 4.65 -21.62
N LEU A 47 -4.17 4.48 -21.87
CA LEU A 47 -3.10 4.97 -21.01
C LEU A 47 -3.21 6.47 -20.65
N PRO A 48 -3.53 7.39 -21.59
CA PRO A 48 -3.67 8.82 -21.28
C PRO A 48 -4.88 9.15 -20.40
N TYR A 49 -5.89 8.27 -20.38
CA TYR A 49 -7.17 8.43 -19.67
C TYR A 49 -7.23 7.60 -18.39
N LYS A 50 -6.19 6.81 -18.12
CA LYS A 50 -6.11 6.00 -16.91
C LYS A 50 -5.98 6.92 -15.71
N GLU A 51 -7.07 7.08 -14.99
CA GLU A 51 -7.11 7.83 -13.74
C GLU A 51 -6.04 7.28 -12.80
N LYS A 52 -5.20 8.20 -12.30
CA LYS A 52 -4.39 7.91 -11.13
C LYS A 52 -5.38 7.71 -9.98
N ARG A 53 -5.41 6.50 -9.42
CA ARG A 53 -6.25 6.20 -8.25
C ARG A 53 -5.99 7.26 -7.18
N ARG A 54 -7.02 8.05 -6.84
CA ARG A 54 -6.97 8.93 -5.68
C ARG A 54 -7.05 8.04 -4.45
N THR A 55 -5.91 7.82 -3.82
CA THR A 55 -5.81 7.04 -2.59
C THR A 55 -6.23 7.90 -1.40
N LYS A 56 -6.55 7.26 -0.28
CA LYS A 56 -6.84 7.97 0.97
C LYS A 56 -5.68 8.88 1.39
N ALA A 57 -4.44 8.43 1.14
CA ALA A 57 -3.23 9.21 1.35
C ALA A 57 -3.18 10.47 0.47
N THR A 58 -3.53 10.38 -0.82
CA THR A 58 -3.60 11.55 -1.70
C THR A 58 -4.62 12.57 -1.21
N ILE A 59 -5.82 12.13 -0.84
CA ILE A 59 -6.86 13.00 -0.27
C ILE A 59 -6.35 13.67 1.01
N ALA A 60 -5.68 12.93 1.89
CA ALA A 60 -5.10 13.47 3.11
C ALA A 60 -3.97 14.49 2.86
N ARG A 61 -3.13 14.28 1.84
CA ARG A 61 -2.09 15.27 1.45
C ARG A 61 -2.69 16.55 0.91
N GLU A 62 -3.70 16.43 0.05
CA GLU A 62 -4.43 17.57 -0.52
C GLU A 62 -5.17 18.36 0.57
N ALA A 63 -5.66 17.67 1.60
CA ALA A 63 -6.22 18.29 2.81
C ALA A 63 -5.15 18.86 3.78
N GLY A 64 -3.86 18.83 3.42
CA GLY A 64 -2.79 19.44 4.21
C GLY A 64 -2.33 18.64 5.44
N LEU A 65 -2.65 17.34 5.53
CA LEU A 65 -2.35 16.49 6.71
C LEU A 65 -0.91 15.96 6.78
N PHE A 66 -0.06 16.30 5.81
CA PHE A 66 1.35 15.87 5.79
C PHE A 66 2.16 16.30 7.03
N PRO A 67 2.01 17.51 7.59
CA PRO A 67 2.68 17.89 8.84
C PRO A 67 2.31 16.99 10.01
N LEU A 68 1.05 16.56 10.09
CA LEU A 68 0.57 15.64 11.14
C LEU A 68 1.23 14.26 11.00
N ALA A 69 1.36 13.76 9.78
CA ALA A 69 2.10 12.51 9.50
C ALA A 69 3.56 12.59 9.97
N ARG A 70 4.22 13.74 9.79
CA ARG A 70 5.59 13.96 10.31
C ARG A 70 5.64 13.97 11.83
N LEU A 71 4.64 14.56 12.50
CA LEU A 71 4.56 14.57 13.96
C LEU A 71 4.36 13.17 14.54
N ILE A 72 3.57 12.32 13.88
CA ILE A 72 3.42 10.90 14.23
C ILE A 72 4.79 10.21 14.14
N LEU A 73 5.53 10.45 13.05
CA LEU A 73 6.91 9.98 12.87
C LEU A 73 7.94 10.65 13.80
N GLN A 74 7.55 11.57 14.67
CA GLN A 74 8.43 12.16 15.69
C GLN A 74 8.01 11.76 17.11
N ASN A 75 6.94 10.96 17.23
CA ASN A 75 6.34 10.58 18.50
C ASN A 75 6.03 11.82 19.37
N SER A 76 5.45 12.85 18.73
CA SER A 76 5.08 14.10 19.40
C SER A 76 4.00 13.82 20.46
N PRO A 77 4.09 14.40 21.68
CA PRO A 77 3.13 14.13 22.75
C PRO A 77 1.75 14.77 22.52
N ASN A 78 1.65 15.80 21.68
CA ASN A 78 0.42 16.61 21.53
C ASN A 78 -0.25 16.42 20.16
N LEU A 79 -0.31 15.19 19.65
CA LEU A 79 -0.87 14.90 18.32
C LEU A 79 -2.35 15.31 18.19
N GLN A 80 -3.14 15.14 19.24
CA GLN A 80 -4.56 15.48 19.21
C GLN A 80 -4.78 16.97 18.99
N ALA A 81 -4.09 17.82 19.76
CA ALA A 81 -4.19 19.27 19.65
C ALA A 81 -3.67 19.80 18.30
N GLU A 82 -2.65 19.15 17.71
CA GLU A 82 -2.18 19.52 16.36
C GLU A 82 -3.14 19.06 15.26
N ALA A 83 -3.84 17.94 15.47
CA ALA A 83 -4.85 17.43 14.55
C ALA A 83 -6.13 18.30 14.55
N GLU A 84 -6.54 18.81 15.70
CA GLU A 84 -7.68 19.75 15.83
C GLU A 84 -7.50 21.01 14.99
N LYS A 85 -6.25 21.50 14.85
CA LYS A 85 -5.92 22.67 14.01
C LYS A 85 -6.00 22.39 12.51
N LEU A 86 -6.05 21.12 12.10
CA LEU A 86 -5.97 20.66 10.72
C LEU A 86 -7.26 19.96 10.26
N THR A 87 -8.37 20.18 10.95
CA THR A 87 -9.68 19.69 10.50
C THR A 87 -10.12 20.41 9.23
N SER A 88 -10.84 19.69 8.36
CA SER A 88 -11.39 20.21 7.10
C SER A 88 -12.74 19.55 6.82
N GLU A 89 -13.43 19.94 5.74
CA GLU A 89 -14.68 19.28 5.32
C GLU A 89 -14.47 17.76 5.09
N ALA A 90 -13.34 17.38 4.50
CA ALA A 90 -12.99 15.97 4.27
C ALA A 90 -12.59 15.23 5.57
N PHE A 91 -12.08 15.96 6.57
CA PHE A 91 -11.61 15.44 7.86
C PHE A 91 -12.18 16.29 9.01
N PRO A 92 -13.47 16.12 9.34
CA PRO A 92 -14.19 17.04 10.25
C PRO A 92 -13.78 16.92 11.71
N THR A 93 -13.03 15.88 12.08
CA THR A 93 -12.58 15.65 13.46
C THR A 93 -11.09 15.38 13.51
N ALA A 94 -10.47 15.67 14.66
CA ALA A 94 -9.06 15.40 14.92
C ALA A 94 -8.71 13.92 14.69
N ASP A 95 -9.56 12.99 15.13
CA ASP A 95 -9.35 11.55 14.92
C ASP A 95 -9.33 11.19 13.42
N LYS A 96 -10.22 11.78 12.63
CA LYS A 96 -10.20 11.57 11.17
C LYS A 96 -8.97 12.16 10.53
N ALA A 97 -8.52 13.35 10.95
CA ALA A 97 -7.27 13.94 10.49
C ALA A 97 -6.06 13.05 10.83
N LEU A 98 -6.03 12.45 12.02
CA LEU A 98 -5.00 11.48 12.41
C LEU A 98 -5.03 10.22 11.55
N VAL A 99 -6.22 9.66 11.27
CA VAL A 99 -6.37 8.53 10.36
C VAL A 99 -5.86 8.88 8.96
N GLY A 100 -6.19 10.07 8.44
CA GLY A 100 -5.68 10.53 7.15
C GLY A 100 -4.15 10.69 7.15
N ALA A 101 -3.57 11.20 8.23
CA ALA A 101 -2.12 11.27 8.38
C ALA A 101 -1.47 9.88 8.45
N VAL A 102 -2.13 8.90 9.08
CA VAL A 102 -1.70 7.49 9.07
C VAL A 102 -1.77 6.91 7.67
N ASP A 103 -2.82 7.19 6.88
CA ASP A 103 -2.94 6.72 5.50
C ASP A 103 -1.75 7.20 4.64
N ILE A 104 -1.29 8.45 4.84
CA ILE A 104 -0.07 8.97 4.20
C ILE A 104 1.16 8.12 4.54
N LEU A 105 1.31 7.74 5.81
CA LEU A 105 2.44 6.93 6.26
C LEU A 105 2.35 5.49 5.74
N VAL A 106 1.15 4.90 5.74
CA VAL A 106 0.89 3.56 5.23
C VAL A 106 1.27 3.48 3.75
N GLU A 107 0.87 4.46 2.93
CA GLU A 107 1.27 4.52 1.52
C GLU A 107 2.79 4.64 1.38
N ALA A 108 3.42 5.57 2.11
CA ALA A 108 4.86 5.77 2.07
C ALA A 108 5.65 4.50 2.48
N PHE A 109 5.17 3.75 3.47
CA PHE A 109 5.81 2.49 3.90
C PHE A 109 5.55 1.35 2.93
N SER A 110 4.37 1.32 2.33
CA SER A 110 4.00 0.30 1.34
C SER A 110 4.79 0.46 0.04
N GLU A 111 5.27 1.66 -0.27
CA GLU A 111 6.11 1.97 -1.43
C GLU A 111 7.62 1.86 -1.16
N ASP A 112 8.04 1.79 0.11
CA ASP A 112 9.46 1.66 0.46
C ASP A 112 10.01 0.28 0.04
N ASN A 113 10.86 0.27 -0.98
CA ASN A 113 11.41 -0.96 -1.54
C ASN A 113 12.20 -1.80 -0.52
N SER A 114 12.88 -1.15 0.43
CA SER A 114 13.66 -1.85 1.46
C SER A 114 12.75 -2.60 2.44
N LEU A 115 11.65 -1.96 2.86
CA LEU A 115 10.65 -2.58 3.72
C LEU A 115 9.94 -3.72 3.00
N ARG A 116 9.51 -3.49 1.75
CA ARG A 116 8.86 -4.53 0.94
C ARG A 116 9.74 -5.75 0.74
N SER A 117 11.01 -5.54 0.36
CA SER A 117 11.97 -6.62 0.14
C SER A 117 12.22 -7.42 1.43
N TRP A 118 12.38 -6.74 2.57
CA TRP A 118 12.55 -7.41 3.85
C TRP A 118 11.30 -8.23 4.22
N THR A 119 10.11 -7.63 4.14
CA THR A 119 8.84 -8.30 4.48
C THR A 119 8.58 -9.50 3.58
N TYR A 120 8.82 -9.37 2.27
CA TYR A 120 8.73 -10.49 1.33
C TYR A 120 9.66 -11.64 1.73
N ASN A 121 10.93 -11.34 2.02
CA ASN A 121 11.90 -12.36 2.42
C ASN A 121 11.54 -13.02 3.76
N GLU A 122 11.02 -12.24 4.71
CA GLU A 122 10.55 -12.75 5.99
C GLU A 122 9.34 -13.69 5.80
N ILE A 123 8.38 -13.30 4.95
CA ILE A 123 7.24 -14.16 4.60
C ILE A 123 7.72 -15.44 3.93
N TRP A 124 8.52 -15.30 2.88
CA TRP A 124 9.00 -16.42 2.07
C TRP A 124 9.72 -17.48 2.91
N LYS A 125 10.65 -17.04 3.78
CA LYS A 125 11.51 -17.95 4.55
C LYS A 125 10.84 -18.52 5.80
N ASN A 126 9.99 -17.73 6.46
CA ASN A 126 9.58 -18.05 7.83
C ASN A 126 8.07 -18.25 8.00
N SER A 127 7.23 -17.85 7.03
CA SER A 127 5.79 -18.06 7.12
C SER A 127 5.36 -19.44 6.64
N ASP A 128 4.21 -19.86 7.14
CA ASP A 128 3.54 -21.08 6.73
C ASP A 128 2.30 -20.72 5.90
N ILE A 129 1.98 -21.55 4.91
CA ILE A 129 0.67 -21.57 4.28
C ILE A 129 -0.19 -22.58 5.02
N THR A 130 -1.42 -22.21 5.32
CA THR A 130 -2.36 -23.04 6.07
C THR A 130 -3.64 -23.21 5.27
N SER A 131 -4.29 -24.36 5.38
CA SER A 131 -5.60 -24.61 4.82
C SER A 131 -6.51 -25.26 5.83
N THR A 132 -7.76 -24.79 5.88
CA THR A 132 -8.81 -25.33 6.75
C THR A 132 -10.04 -25.67 5.94
N LEU A 133 -10.72 -26.75 6.29
CA LEU A 133 -12.04 -27.08 5.74
C LEU A 133 -13.02 -25.92 5.93
N LYS A 134 -13.72 -25.55 4.85
CA LYS A 134 -14.77 -24.54 4.86
C LYS A 134 -16.13 -25.19 4.64
N ASP A 135 -16.26 -26.06 3.64
CA ASP A 135 -17.49 -26.78 3.35
C ASP A 135 -17.18 -28.16 2.72
N GLN A 136 -17.42 -29.22 3.49
CA GLN A 136 -17.17 -30.60 3.04
C GLN A 136 -18.20 -31.08 2.03
N SER A 137 -19.41 -30.51 2.01
CA SER A 137 -20.47 -30.95 1.09
C SER A 137 -20.10 -30.71 -0.38
N LEU A 138 -19.19 -29.76 -0.63
CA LEU A 138 -18.67 -29.42 -1.95
C LEU A 138 -17.56 -30.38 -2.43
N ASP A 139 -17.19 -31.37 -1.62
CA ASP A 139 -16.14 -32.35 -1.89
C ASP A 139 -16.58 -33.78 -1.53
N GLU A 140 -17.67 -34.24 -2.14
CA GLU A 140 -18.25 -35.59 -1.91
C GLU A 140 -17.24 -36.74 -2.08
N LYS A 141 -16.23 -36.56 -2.94
CA LYS A 141 -15.18 -37.56 -3.21
C LYS A 141 -13.94 -37.39 -2.33
N GLU A 142 -13.98 -36.44 -1.39
CA GLU A 142 -12.90 -36.13 -0.45
C GLU A 142 -11.54 -35.88 -1.15
N ILE A 143 -11.57 -35.25 -2.33
CA ILE A 143 -10.38 -34.99 -3.15
C ILE A 143 -9.40 -34.09 -2.40
N PHE A 144 -9.91 -33.18 -1.56
CA PHE A 144 -9.12 -32.21 -0.81
C PHE A 144 -8.89 -32.60 0.64
N LYS A 145 -9.20 -33.85 1.04
CA LYS A 145 -9.12 -34.32 2.44
C LYS A 145 -7.79 -34.04 3.11
N ILE A 146 -6.68 -34.24 2.39
CA ILE A 146 -5.32 -33.98 2.89
C ILE A 146 -5.03 -32.48 3.12
N TYR A 147 -5.93 -31.59 2.68
CA TYR A 147 -5.85 -30.14 2.81
C TYR A 147 -6.90 -29.55 3.76
N TYR A 148 -7.72 -30.38 4.41
CA TYR A 148 -8.73 -29.92 5.38
C TYR A 148 -8.10 -29.37 6.67
N ASP A 149 -6.93 -29.87 7.02
CA ASP A 149 -6.06 -29.35 8.06
C ASP A 149 -4.61 -29.51 7.59
N PHE A 150 -4.12 -28.48 6.91
CA PHE A 150 -2.81 -28.51 6.27
C PHE A 150 -2.00 -27.28 6.67
N GLU A 151 -0.75 -27.50 7.01
CA GLU A 151 0.24 -26.45 7.29
C GLU A 151 1.57 -26.87 6.66
N ASP A 152 2.17 -26.00 5.85
CA ASP A 152 3.48 -26.24 5.24
C ASP A 152 4.23 -24.91 5.06
N LYS A 153 5.56 -24.98 4.97
CA LYS A 153 6.40 -23.78 4.77
C LYS A 153 6.18 -23.22 3.37
N VAL A 154 5.99 -21.91 3.26
CA VAL A 154 5.81 -21.23 1.96
C VAL A 154 6.96 -21.54 1.00
N SER A 155 8.20 -21.49 1.47
CA SER A 155 9.38 -21.78 0.64
C SER A 155 9.53 -23.24 0.20
N LYS A 156 8.81 -24.18 0.82
CA LYS A 156 8.93 -25.63 0.54
C LYS A 156 7.72 -26.18 -0.21
N LEU A 157 6.69 -25.35 -0.44
CA LEU A 157 5.45 -25.77 -1.06
C LEU A 157 5.70 -26.20 -2.51
N GLN A 158 5.37 -27.46 -2.81
CA GLN A 158 5.52 -28.01 -4.16
C GLN A 158 4.41 -27.49 -5.08
N GLY A 159 4.73 -27.23 -6.35
CA GLY A 159 3.81 -26.58 -7.30
C GLY A 159 2.46 -27.29 -7.45
N TYR A 160 2.43 -28.63 -7.44
CA TYR A 160 1.17 -29.38 -7.52
C TYR A 160 0.28 -29.18 -6.27
N ARG A 161 0.87 -28.97 -5.09
CA ARG A 161 0.13 -28.65 -3.86
C ARG A 161 -0.46 -27.25 -3.94
N THR A 162 0.29 -26.28 -4.46
CA THR A 162 -0.22 -24.93 -4.73
C THR A 162 -1.44 -24.97 -5.64
N LEU A 163 -1.40 -25.77 -6.71
CA LEU A 163 -2.54 -25.94 -7.60
C LEU A 163 -3.75 -26.58 -6.91
N ALA A 164 -3.53 -27.59 -6.08
CA ALA A 164 -4.59 -28.24 -5.31
C ALA A 164 -5.26 -27.27 -4.32
N LEU A 165 -4.46 -26.50 -3.57
CA LEU A 165 -4.92 -25.47 -2.63
C LEU A 165 -5.73 -24.40 -3.34
N ASN A 166 -5.21 -23.83 -4.44
CA ASN A 166 -5.92 -22.81 -5.24
C ASN A 166 -7.24 -23.34 -5.80
N ARG A 167 -7.27 -24.61 -6.24
CA ARG A 167 -8.49 -25.25 -6.76
C ARG A 167 -9.52 -25.45 -5.66
N GLY A 168 -9.12 -25.99 -4.51
CA GLY A 168 -10.00 -26.21 -3.38
C GLY A 168 -10.57 -24.90 -2.83
N GLU A 169 -9.75 -23.85 -2.75
CA GLU A 169 -10.19 -22.52 -2.31
C GLU A 169 -11.19 -21.91 -3.29
N LYS A 170 -10.91 -22.01 -4.60
CA LYS A 170 -11.81 -21.50 -5.63
C LYS A 170 -13.18 -22.20 -5.63
N LEU A 171 -13.21 -23.50 -5.31
CA LEU A 171 -14.45 -24.27 -5.17
C LEU A 171 -15.16 -24.00 -3.84
N GLY A 172 -14.52 -23.28 -2.91
CA GLY A 172 -15.08 -22.97 -1.59
C GLY A 172 -15.02 -24.13 -0.60
N VAL A 173 -14.40 -25.26 -0.96
CA VAL A 173 -14.25 -26.44 -0.10
C VAL A 173 -13.33 -26.13 1.09
N ILE A 174 -12.23 -25.44 0.82
CA ILE A 174 -11.22 -25.07 1.82
C ILE A 174 -11.01 -23.56 1.83
N LYS A 175 -10.42 -23.07 2.91
CA LYS A 175 -9.94 -21.69 3.05
C LYS A 175 -8.43 -21.72 3.19
N VAL A 176 -7.72 -20.98 2.35
CA VAL A 176 -6.27 -20.87 2.42
C VAL A 176 -5.91 -19.57 3.14
N ALA A 177 -4.89 -19.62 3.99
CA ALA A 177 -4.37 -18.47 4.72
C ALA A 177 -2.86 -18.59 4.87
N PHE A 178 -2.23 -17.51 5.35
CA PHE A 178 -0.83 -17.54 5.74
C PHE A 178 -0.72 -17.28 7.24
N LYS A 179 0.21 -17.99 7.86
CA LYS A 179 0.59 -17.81 9.26
C LYS A 179 1.96 -17.15 9.30
N HIS A 180 1.96 -15.89 9.72
CA HIS A 180 3.15 -15.05 9.78
C HIS A 180 3.65 -14.87 11.21
N ASN A 181 4.95 -14.66 11.38
CA ASN A 181 5.50 -14.16 12.65
C ASN A 181 5.32 -12.63 12.71
N LEU A 182 4.11 -12.20 13.04
CA LEU A 182 3.75 -10.78 13.12
C LEU A 182 4.57 -10.03 14.17
N GLU A 183 4.87 -10.66 15.30
CA GLU A 183 5.67 -10.02 16.36
C GLU A 183 7.07 -9.62 15.86
N LYS A 184 7.75 -10.51 15.13
CA LYS A 184 9.06 -10.22 14.54
C LYS A 184 8.96 -9.10 13.49
N MET A 185 7.92 -9.12 12.66
CA MET A 185 7.67 -8.05 11.69
C MET A 185 7.43 -6.71 12.39
N HIS A 186 6.55 -6.66 13.39
CA HIS A 186 6.28 -5.45 14.17
C HIS A 186 7.54 -4.93 14.87
N ARG A 187 8.37 -5.82 15.42
CA ARG A 187 9.63 -5.44 16.06
C ARG A 187 10.61 -4.82 15.06
N PHE A 188 10.75 -5.40 13.87
CA PHE A 188 11.61 -4.86 12.81
C PHE A 188 11.15 -3.46 12.38
N TYR A 189 9.86 -3.30 12.10
CA TYR A 189 9.28 -2.00 11.73
C TYR A 189 9.49 -0.98 12.85
N SER A 190 9.16 -1.33 14.10
CA SER A 190 9.31 -0.45 15.26
C SER A 190 10.76 -0.01 15.49
N ALA A 191 11.73 -0.91 15.37
CA ALA A 191 13.15 -0.59 15.56
C ALA A 191 13.67 0.38 14.48
N ARG A 192 13.28 0.15 13.22
CA ARG A 192 13.66 1.01 12.08
C ARG A 192 13.16 2.44 12.26
N PHE A 193 11.92 2.61 12.71
CA PHE A 193 11.35 3.95 12.89
C PHE A 193 11.86 4.64 14.16
N LYS A 194 12.09 3.93 15.27
CA LYS A 194 12.79 4.49 16.44
C LYS A 194 14.18 5.02 16.08
N GLN A 195 14.94 4.31 15.25
CA GLN A 195 16.27 4.76 14.80
C GLN A 195 16.23 5.98 13.88
N LYS A 196 15.27 6.04 12.92
CA LYS A 196 15.12 7.20 12.02
C LYS A 196 14.72 8.47 12.81
N MET A 197 13.93 8.32 13.89
CA MET A 197 13.65 9.42 14.82
C MET A 197 14.90 9.92 15.54
N ILE A 198 15.76 9.02 16.04
CA ILE A 198 16.98 9.39 16.77
C ILE A 198 17.96 10.14 15.83
N ILE A 199 18.11 9.69 14.59
CA ILE A 199 19.02 10.31 13.61
C ILE A 199 18.50 11.70 13.19
N SER A 200 17.20 11.84 12.91
CA SER A 200 16.57 13.15 12.61
C SER A 200 16.63 14.13 13.79
N ARG A 201 16.59 13.63 15.03
CA ARG A 201 16.73 14.44 16.24
C ARG A 201 18.17 14.93 16.42
N LYS A 202 19.17 14.09 16.11
CA LYS A 202 20.60 14.46 16.14
C LYS A 202 20.96 15.50 15.07
N SER A 203 20.43 15.39 13.85
CA SER A 203 20.70 16.36 12.77
C SER A 203 20.06 17.73 13.02
N SER A 204 18.88 17.77 13.64
CA SER A 204 18.22 19.02 14.06
C SER A 204 18.91 19.69 15.26
N THR A 205 19.44 18.92 16.23
CA THR A 205 20.28 19.49 17.30
C THR A 205 21.62 20.04 16.78
N ASN A 206 22.22 19.42 15.76
CA ASN A 206 23.48 19.90 15.19
C ASN A 206 23.34 21.15 14.31
N LEU A 207 22.14 21.44 13.80
CA LEU A 207 21.87 22.70 13.09
C LEU A 207 21.68 23.89 14.05
N SER A 208 21.29 23.64 15.31
CA SER A 208 21.20 24.68 16.36
C SER A 208 22.56 25.08 16.96
N ARG A 209 23.61 24.25 16.82
CA ARG A 209 24.95 24.50 17.38
C ARG A 209 25.86 25.36 16.50
N ARG A 210 25.38 25.88 15.36
CA ARG A 210 26.14 26.82 14.51
C ARG A 210 25.79 28.30 14.69
N LYS A 211 25.10 28.67 15.78
CA LYS A 211 24.90 30.08 16.16
C LYS A 211 25.34 30.34 17.61
N SER A 212 26.65 30.41 17.83
CA SER A 212 27.24 31.15 18.95
C SER A 212 28.75 31.28 18.74
N PHE A 213 29.16 32.26 17.95
CA PHE A 213 30.49 32.85 18.06
C PHE A 213 30.33 34.37 18.00
N GLN A 214 30.16 34.96 19.18
CA GLN A 214 30.48 36.33 19.53
C GLN A 214 30.96 36.28 21.00
N PRO A 215 31.76 37.22 21.51
CA PRO A 215 32.06 38.56 20.99
C PRO A 215 33.56 38.89 20.97
N TRP A 216 33.97 40.05 20.46
CA TRP A 216 35.02 40.87 21.10
C TRP A 216 34.73 42.34 20.85
N SER A 217 34.79 43.10 21.94
CA SER A 217 34.51 44.52 22.06
C SER A 217 35.79 45.37 21.99
N ALA A 218 35.62 46.64 21.61
CA ALA A 218 36.54 47.78 21.73
C ALA A 218 37.70 47.76 20.70
N VAL A 219 38.06 48.86 20.02
CA VAL A 219 38.52 50.16 20.55
C VAL A 219 38.41 51.25 19.45
N SER A 220 38.21 52.48 19.92
CA SER A 220 38.23 53.81 19.27
C SER A 220 39.37 54.11 18.28
N VAL A 221 39.17 55.13 17.42
CA VAL A 221 40.03 56.34 17.19
C VAL A 221 39.90 56.90 15.74
N VAL A 222 39.44 58.17 15.64
CA VAL A 222 39.84 59.27 14.70
C VAL A 222 39.65 59.00 13.18
N SER A 223 39.00 59.84 12.37
CA SER A 223 38.90 61.31 12.27
C SER A 223 37.54 61.73 11.72
#